data_AF-A0A3N7EYM2-F1
#
_entry.id   AF-A0A3N7EYM2-F1
#
_cell.length_a   1.000
_cell.length_b   1.000
_cell.length_c   1.000
_cell.angle_alpha   90.00
_cell.angle_beta   90.00
_cell.angle_gamma   90.00
#
_symmetry.space_group_name_H-M   'P 1'
#
loop_
_entity.id
_entity.type
_entity.pdbx_description
1 polymer ?
#
loop_
_entity_poly.entity_id
_entity_poly.type
_entity_poly.pdbx_seq_one_letter_code
_entity_poly.pdbx_strand_id
1 'polypeptide(L)'
;MKRAVLFLLAILACQTLYAKAPPPGGYQPDDTQLIEHGSYTNNDGNTVHRPAHSKSGQAPQGATAKCRDGSYSFSQHHRGTCSRHGGVSEWLR
;
A
#
# COMPACT_ATOMS: atom_id res chain seq x y z
N MET A 1 -21.85 43.47 -15.74
CA MET A 1 -20.39 43.34 -15.93
C MET A 1 -19.62 43.05 -14.63
N LYS A 2 -19.74 43.84 -13.54
CA LYS A 2 -18.94 43.64 -12.30
C LYS A 2 -19.39 42.48 -11.38
N ARG A 3 -20.61 41.96 -11.55
CA ARG A 3 -21.13 40.82 -10.75
C ARG A 3 -20.67 39.45 -11.24
N ALA A 4 -20.19 39.35 -12.49
CA ALA A 4 -19.70 38.10 -13.06
C ALA A 4 -18.29 37.72 -12.60
N VAL A 5 -17.49 38.70 -12.14
CA VAL A 5 -16.11 38.47 -11.67
C VAL A 5 -16.07 37.86 -10.26
N LEU A 6 -17.10 38.10 -9.44
CA LEU A 6 -17.16 37.56 -8.07
C LEU A 6 -17.49 36.06 -8.01
N PHE A 7 -18.05 35.47 -9.07
CA PHE A 7 -18.32 34.04 -9.12
C PHE A 7 -17.14 33.21 -9.64
N LEU A 8 -16.16 33.83 -10.29
CA LEU A 8 -14.97 33.15 -10.82
C LEU A 8 -13.86 32.94 -9.78
N LEU A 9 -13.90 33.63 -8.63
CA LEU A 9 -12.90 33.48 -7.57
C LEU A 9 -13.27 32.46 -6.48
N ALA A 10 -14.50 31.95 -6.46
CA ALA A 10 -14.96 31.00 -5.42
C ALA A 10 -14.69 29.52 -5.76
N ILE A 11 -14.36 29.20 -7.02
CA ILE A 11 -14.19 27.81 -7.47
C ILE A 11 -12.72 27.33 -7.28
N LEU A 12 -11.78 28.25 -7.02
CA LEU A 12 -10.37 27.92 -6.83
C LEU A 12 -9.97 27.60 -5.37
N ALA A 13 -10.94 27.46 -4.46
CA ALA A 13 -10.69 27.20 -3.04
C ALA A 13 -11.15 25.81 -2.56
N CYS A 14 -11.63 24.93 -3.45
CA CYS A 14 -12.23 23.65 -3.07
C CYS A 14 -11.67 22.48 -3.88
N GLN A 15 -10.34 22.38 -4.00
CA GLN A 15 -9.68 21.27 -4.70
C GLN A 15 -8.76 20.44 -3.78
N THR A 16 -8.58 20.82 -2.50
CA THR A 16 -7.49 20.26 -1.66
C THR A 16 -7.86 19.07 -0.77
N LEU A 17 -9.07 18.52 -0.81
CA LEU A 17 -9.46 17.43 0.11
C LEU A 17 -10.15 16.25 -0.57
N TYR A 18 -9.53 15.73 -1.63
CA TYR A 18 -9.66 14.29 -1.93
C TYR A 18 -8.36 13.61 -1.54
N ALA A 19 -8.06 13.59 -0.24
CA ALA A 19 -7.15 12.58 0.28
C ALA A 19 -7.82 11.24 -0.01
N LYS A 20 -7.24 10.44 -0.92
CA LYS A 20 -7.69 9.09 -1.23
C LYS A 20 -7.79 8.32 0.08
N ALA A 21 -9.01 8.09 0.56
CA ALA A 21 -9.23 7.32 1.78
C ALA A 21 -8.46 6.00 1.64
N PRO A 22 -7.71 5.55 2.67
CA PRO A 22 -7.07 4.25 2.62
C PRO A 22 -8.15 3.22 2.29
N PRO A 23 -7.87 2.31 1.33
CA PRO A 23 -8.87 1.37 0.88
C PRO A 23 -9.42 0.60 2.08
N PRO A 24 -10.75 0.44 2.19
CA PRO A 24 -11.34 -0.31 3.28
C PRO A 24 -10.83 -1.76 3.20
N GLY A 25 -10.02 -2.17 4.19
CA GLY A 25 -9.54 -3.56 4.33
C GLY A 25 -8.05 -3.81 4.07
N GLY A 26 -7.24 -2.78 3.78
CA GLY A 26 -5.79 -2.94 3.67
C GLY A 26 -5.08 -2.71 5.00
N TYR A 27 -4.50 -3.75 5.61
CA TYR A 27 -3.57 -3.56 6.72
C TYR A 27 -2.30 -2.87 6.19
N GLN A 28 -1.95 -1.70 6.75
CA GLN A 28 -0.67 -1.04 6.48
C GLN A 28 0.35 -1.50 7.53
N PRO A 29 1.46 -2.13 7.13
CA PRO A 29 2.49 -2.51 8.07
C PRO A 29 3.19 -1.31 8.67
N ASP A 30 3.64 -1.50 9.92
CA ASP A 30 4.53 -0.57 10.60
C ASP A 30 5.87 -0.51 9.85
N ASP A 31 5.99 0.53 9.02
CA ASP A 31 7.12 0.75 8.12
C ASP A 31 8.43 0.98 8.88
N THR A 32 8.36 1.32 10.18
CA THR A 32 9.57 1.47 11.01
C THR A 32 10.28 0.14 11.25
N GLN A 33 9.58 -0.98 11.11
CA GLN A 33 10.12 -2.33 11.29
C GLN A 33 10.60 -2.96 9.98
N LEU A 34 10.40 -2.28 8.84
CA LEU A 34 10.75 -2.77 7.50
C LEU A 34 12.01 -2.09 6.98
N ILE A 35 12.75 -2.82 6.14
CA ILE A 35 13.98 -2.32 5.49
C ILE A 35 13.64 -1.65 4.16
N GLU A 36 12.87 -2.33 3.30
CA GLU A 36 12.35 -1.77 2.07
C GLU A 36 11.05 -1.04 2.31
N HIS A 37 10.89 0.09 1.64
CA HIS A 37 9.70 0.93 1.73
C HIS A 37 8.96 0.96 0.40
N GLY A 38 7.66 1.26 0.50
CA GLY A 38 6.83 1.61 -0.65
C GLY A 38 5.69 0.64 -0.90
N SER A 39 4.80 1.06 -1.80
CA SER A 39 3.53 0.39 -2.02
C SER A 39 3.20 0.27 -3.51
N TYR A 40 2.23 -0.56 -3.83
CA TYR A 40 1.64 -0.67 -5.15
C TYR A 40 0.11 -0.76 -5.03
N THR A 41 -0.60 -0.45 -6.11
CA THR A 41 -2.05 -0.69 -6.18
C THR A 41 -2.27 -2.06 -6.80
N ASN A 42 -3.00 -2.94 -6.12
CA ASN A 42 -3.39 -4.25 -6.67
C ASN A 42 -4.59 -4.10 -7.63
N ASN A 43 -5.03 -5.22 -8.21
CA ASN A 43 -6.14 -5.22 -9.16
C ASN A 43 -7.51 -4.88 -8.51
N ASP A 44 -7.64 -5.02 -7.19
CA ASP A 44 -8.84 -4.60 -6.45
C ASP A 44 -8.86 -3.09 -6.16
N GLY A 45 -7.80 -2.37 -6.54
CA GLY A 45 -7.64 -0.94 -6.23
C GLY A 45 -7.05 -0.66 -4.85
N ASN A 46 -6.60 -1.70 -4.13
CA ASN A 46 -6.04 -1.58 -2.79
C ASN A 46 -4.56 -1.21 -2.83
N THR A 47 -4.15 -0.24 -2.01
CA THR A 47 -2.74 0.09 -1.77
C THR A 47 -2.14 -0.96 -0.84
N VAL A 48 -1.16 -1.71 -1.34
CA VAL A 48 -0.51 -2.81 -0.65
C VAL A 48 0.99 -2.53 -0.53
N HIS A 49 1.58 -2.80 0.63
CA HIS A 49 3.01 -2.66 0.81
C HIS A 49 3.77 -3.67 -0.07
N ARG A 50 4.88 -3.23 -0.66
CA ARG A 50 5.74 -4.11 -1.45
C ARG A 50 6.40 -5.15 -0.53
N PRO A 51 6.85 -6.31 -1.04
CA PRO A 51 7.60 -7.24 -0.21
C PRO A 51 8.82 -6.57 0.42
N ALA A 52 9.01 -6.79 1.72
CA ALA A 52 10.08 -6.15 2.50
C ALA A 52 10.62 -7.10 3.57
N HIS A 53 11.92 -7.01 3.84
CA HIS A 53 12.58 -7.66 4.95
C HIS A 53 12.24 -6.93 6.27
N SER A 54 12.03 -7.72 7.31
CA SER A 54 11.84 -7.23 8.68
C SER A 54 13.19 -7.05 9.37
N LYS A 55 13.36 -5.94 10.09
CA LYS A 55 14.55 -5.67 10.90
C LYS A 55 14.76 -6.70 12.02
N SER A 56 13.68 -7.29 12.54
CA SER A 56 13.73 -8.31 13.60
C SER A 56 13.83 -9.74 13.06
N GLY A 57 13.70 -9.92 11.74
CA GLY A 57 13.57 -11.23 11.10
C GLY A 57 12.22 -11.93 11.35
N GLN A 58 11.38 -11.42 12.26
CA GLN A 58 10.04 -11.93 12.51
C GLN A 58 9.05 -11.41 11.46
N ALA A 59 7.96 -12.16 11.25
CA ALA A 59 6.88 -11.74 10.38
C ALA A 59 6.27 -10.42 10.92
N PRO A 60 6.32 -9.33 10.14
CA PRO A 60 5.63 -8.11 10.51
C PRO A 60 4.13 -8.38 10.47
N GLN A 61 3.37 -7.66 11.30
CA GLN A 61 1.92 -7.81 11.32
C GLN A 61 1.35 -7.56 9.90
N GLY A 62 0.29 -8.29 9.55
CA GLY A 62 -0.37 -8.24 8.24
C GLY A 62 0.44 -8.72 7.04
N ALA A 63 1.66 -9.25 7.23
CA ALA A 63 2.29 -10.06 6.20
C ALA A 63 1.47 -11.33 5.97
N THR A 64 1.22 -11.65 4.70
CA THR A 64 0.43 -12.80 4.27
C THR A 64 1.31 -13.93 3.74
N ALA A 65 2.58 -13.66 3.44
CA ALA A 65 3.52 -14.68 2.99
C ALA A 65 4.96 -14.32 3.33
N LYS A 66 5.80 -15.35 3.48
CA LYS A 66 7.25 -15.23 3.41
C LYS A 66 7.70 -15.66 2.01
N CYS A 67 8.54 -14.85 1.38
CA CYS A 67 9.16 -15.15 0.09
C CYS A 67 10.43 -16.00 0.27
N ARG A 68 10.96 -16.57 -0.81
CA ARG A 68 12.19 -17.39 -0.75
C ARG A 68 13.46 -16.57 -0.53
N ASP A 69 13.47 -15.30 -0.91
CA ASP A 69 14.59 -14.39 -0.63
C ASP A 69 14.62 -13.90 0.84
N GLY A 70 13.60 -14.24 1.64
CA GLY A 70 13.49 -13.84 3.04
C GLY A 70 12.60 -12.62 3.29
N SER A 71 12.13 -11.94 2.24
CA SER A 71 11.20 -10.82 2.36
C SER A 71 9.79 -11.30 2.75
N TYR A 72 9.01 -10.42 3.38
CA TYR A 72 7.62 -10.65 3.74
C TYR A 72 6.70 -9.92 2.77
N SER A 73 5.74 -10.64 2.18
CA SER A 73 4.74 -10.09 1.27
C SER A 73 3.47 -9.72 2.03
N PHE A 74 2.83 -8.65 1.58
CA PHE A 74 1.54 -8.16 2.07
C PHE A 74 0.42 -8.34 1.03
N SER A 75 0.67 -9.16 0.00
CA SER A 75 -0.28 -9.40 -1.09
C SER A 75 -1.58 -10.02 -0.57
N GLN A 76 -2.71 -9.50 -1.04
CA GLN A 76 -4.04 -10.01 -0.70
C GLN A 76 -4.46 -11.18 -1.62
N HIS A 77 -3.64 -11.52 -2.60
CA HIS A 77 -3.90 -12.61 -3.54
C HIS A 77 -2.80 -13.66 -3.51
N HIS A 78 -3.12 -14.90 -3.88
CA HIS A 78 -2.10 -15.94 -3.98
C HIS A 78 -1.37 -15.94 -5.34
N ARG A 79 -2.05 -15.56 -6.42
CA ARG A 79 -1.46 -15.58 -7.77
C ARG A 79 -0.39 -14.50 -7.91
N GLY A 80 0.81 -14.91 -8.33
CA GLY A 80 1.93 -14.00 -8.59
C GLY A 80 2.66 -13.48 -7.35
N THR A 81 2.23 -13.85 -6.15
CA THR A 81 2.90 -13.47 -4.89
C THR A 81 4.31 -14.02 -4.83
N CYS A 82 5.25 -13.16 -4.41
CA CYS A 82 6.68 -13.43 -4.39
C CYS A 82 7.28 -13.85 -5.75
N SER A 83 6.61 -13.65 -6.89
CA SER A 83 7.13 -14.08 -8.21
C SER A 83 8.48 -13.46 -8.55
N ARG A 84 8.71 -12.21 -8.14
CA ARG A 84 10.00 -11.50 -8.26
C ARG A 84 11.01 -11.83 -7.16
N HIS A 85 10.60 -12.62 -6.18
CA HIS A 85 11.32 -12.94 -4.94
C HIS A 85 11.52 -14.47 -4.78
N GLY A 86 11.55 -15.19 -5.91
CA GLY A 86 11.79 -16.65 -5.95
C GLY A 86 10.58 -17.52 -5.63
N GLY A 87 9.40 -16.95 -5.46
CA GLY A 87 8.16 -17.62 -5.06
C GLY A 87 7.95 -17.61 -3.54
N VAL A 88 6.79 -18.11 -3.13
CA VAL A 88 6.41 -18.20 -1.72
C VAL A 88 7.15 -19.38 -1.07
N SER A 89 7.79 -19.12 0.08
CA SER A 89 8.34 -20.15 0.95
C SER A 89 7.28 -20.64 1.95
N GLU A 90 6.50 -19.72 2.52
CA GLU A 90 5.47 -20.00 3.50
C GLU A 90 4.30 -19.01 3.38
N TRP A 91 3.06 -19.50 3.51
CA TRP A 91 1.88 -18.65 3.66
C TRP A 91 1.61 -18.40 5.13
N LEU A 92 1.46 -17.13 5.49
CA LEU A 92 1.22 -16.67 6.85
C LEU A 92 -0.29 -16.43 7.03
N ARG A 93 -0.81 -16.69 8.24
CA ARG A 93 -2.23 -16.57 8.57
C ARG A 93 -2.52 -15.35 9.42
#